data_AF-A0A5E4QQ25-F1
#
_entry.id   AF-A0A5E4QQ25-F1
#
_cell.length_a   1.000
_cell.length_b   1.000
_cell.length_c   1.000
_cell.angle_alpha   90.00
_cell.angle_beta   90.00
_cell.angle_gamma   90.00
#
_symmetry.space_group_name_H-M   'P 1'
#
loop_
_entity.id
_entity.type
_entity.pdbx_description
1 polymer ?
#
loop_
_entity_poly.entity_id
_entity_poly.type
_entity_poly.pdbx_seq_one_letter_code
_entity_poly.pdbx_strand_id
1 'polypeptide(L)'
;MVKAVVIITVSDTCCKDHAKDQSGPALFQLVKEKFPDADIHTIILPDEKDLIEKKLKYFCDTKIDLILTTGGTGLSSRDVTPEATKAVIQREIPAISTAMTIESLKKTPMAMLSRAIAGIRDSTLIVNFPGSKKAVIECAEVVMPVLSHAQSLLANNLNEVSRVHDAMKAEHRCSHKMSKVDVSKVALRHRESPYPMLEMSEAFQIVDAVMSQWKECVEVLPLEQCIGKVAAQDIRAKEPMPPFPASIKDVRKVRSALTAGDEYPQDSPLVAGECARVNTGAPVPPGADCVVQVEDTRLIKASEDYQTELEVEVLVAPAAHQDVRPVGFDIPLGTILLEKGDVIDAAQIGILAGAGCLEIPVAILSTGNELQEPSEVTLHPSHIRDSNRLMLRSLLSASLEVLCSAP
;
A
#
# COMPACT_ATOMS: atom_id res chain seq x y z
N MET A 1 -27.53 -18.48 14.12
CA MET A 1 -27.81 -18.97 12.75
C MET A 1 -28.99 -18.24 12.14
N VAL A 2 -28.87 -17.76 10.90
CA VAL A 2 -29.96 -17.11 10.13
C VAL A 2 -30.98 -18.17 9.72
N LYS A 3 -32.26 -17.93 9.99
CA LYS A 3 -33.38 -18.86 9.75
C LYS A 3 -34.37 -18.35 8.71
N ALA A 4 -34.60 -17.04 8.63
CA ALA A 4 -35.56 -16.45 7.71
C ALA A 4 -34.99 -15.22 7.00
N VAL A 5 -35.05 -15.23 5.67
CA VAL A 5 -34.55 -14.13 4.82
C VAL A 5 -35.65 -13.68 3.88
N VAL A 6 -35.83 -12.37 3.76
CA VAL A 6 -36.73 -11.77 2.77
C VAL A 6 -35.90 -11.02 1.74
N ILE A 7 -36.14 -11.30 0.46
CA ILE A 7 -35.56 -10.58 -0.67
C ILE A 7 -36.65 -9.73 -1.32
N ILE A 8 -36.37 -8.44 -1.47
CA ILE A 8 -37.30 -7.46 -2.03
C ILE A 8 -36.68 -6.84 -3.28
N THR A 9 -37.20 -7.17 -4.45
CA THR A 9 -36.87 -6.45 -5.68
C THR A 9 -37.73 -5.18 -5.75
N VAL A 10 -37.11 -4.01 -5.74
CA VAL A 10 -37.78 -2.72 -5.88
C VAL A 10 -37.56 -2.21 -7.31
N SER A 11 -38.61 -2.27 -8.12
CA SER A 11 -38.59 -1.78 -9.50
C SER A 11 -40.00 -1.68 -10.08
N ASP A 12 -40.38 -0.49 -10.55
CA ASP A 12 -41.60 -0.26 -11.35
C ASP A 12 -41.67 -1.17 -12.58
N THR A 13 -40.51 -1.47 -13.18
CA THR A 13 -40.44 -2.32 -14.38
C THR A 13 -40.68 -3.78 -14.04
N CYS A 14 -40.02 -4.28 -12.99
CA CYS A 14 -40.20 -5.67 -12.56
C CYS A 14 -41.59 -5.90 -11.95
N CYS A 15 -42.20 -4.88 -11.33
CA CYS A 15 -43.55 -4.96 -10.80
C CYS A 15 -44.61 -5.07 -11.92
N LYS A 16 -44.35 -4.47 -13.09
CA LYS A 16 -45.22 -4.62 -14.28
C LYS A 16 -45.01 -5.95 -15.01
N ASP A 17 -43.76 -6.40 -15.05
CA ASP A 17 -43.35 -7.62 -15.72
C ASP A 17 -42.29 -8.35 -14.88
N HIS A 18 -42.75 -9.33 -14.10
CA HIS A 18 -41.90 -10.08 -13.18
C HIS A 18 -40.79 -10.86 -13.89
N ALA A 19 -40.95 -11.18 -15.19
CA ALA A 19 -39.93 -11.92 -15.95
C ALA A 19 -38.66 -11.09 -16.20
N LYS A 20 -38.72 -9.77 -16.01
CA LYS A 20 -37.57 -8.88 -16.14
C LYS A 20 -36.67 -8.85 -14.92
N ASP A 21 -37.11 -9.40 -13.79
CA ASP A 21 -36.28 -9.45 -12.60
C ASP A 21 -35.16 -10.49 -12.77
N GLN A 22 -33.93 -9.99 -12.89
CA GLN A 22 -32.72 -10.80 -12.91
C GLN A 22 -31.91 -10.68 -11.62
N SER A 23 -32.16 -9.65 -10.82
CA SER A 23 -31.38 -9.28 -9.64
C SER A 23 -31.89 -10.01 -8.40
N GLY A 24 -33.21 -10.08 -8.21
CA GLY A 24 -33.85 -10.84 -7.14
C GLY A 24 -33.47 -12.33 -7.19
N PRO A 25 -33.61 -13.02 -8.35
CA PRO A 25 -33.18 -14.41 -8.47
C PRO A 25 -31.68 -14.63 -8.24
N ALA A 26 -30.82 -13.69 -8.66
CA ALA A 26 -29.38 -13.79 -8.40
C ALA A 26 -29.07 -13.71 -6.90
N LEU A 27 -29.70 -12.76 -6.19
CA LEU A 27 -29.55 -12.63 -4.75
C LEU A 27 -30.11 -13.85 -4.02
N PHE A 28 -31.22 -14.42 -4.50
CA PHE A 28 -31.79 -15.66 -3.96
C PHE A 28 -30.78 -16.81 -3.99
N GLN A 29 -30.07 -17.00 -5.11
CA GLN A 29 -29.08 -18.07 -5.22
C GLN A 29 -27.93 -17.89 -4.23
N LEU A 30 -27.40 -16.67 -4.10
CA LEU A 30 -26.32 -16.37 -3.15
C LEU A 30 -26.75 -16.59 -1.70
N VAL A 31 -27.97 -16.18 -1.35
CA VAL A 31 -28.53 -16.42 -0.01
C VAL A 31 -28.74 -17.92 0.22
N LYS A 32 -29.26 -18.66 -0.76
CA LYS A 32 -29.49 -20.10 -0.64
C LYS A 32 -28.20 -20.89 -0.50
N GLU A 33 -27.15 -20.49 -1.21
CA GLU A 33 -25.81 -21.08 -1.08
C GLU A 33 -25.22 -20.81 0.31
N LYS A 34 -25.36 -19.58 0.82
CA LYS A 34 -24.83 -19.20 2.13
C LYS A 34 -25.62 -19.78 3.30
N PHE A 35 -26.95 -19.88 3.14
CA PHE A 35 -27.91 -20.28 4.16
C PHE A 35 -28.85 -21.36 3.60
N PRO A 36 -28.37 -22.60 3.40
CA PRO A 36 -29.14 -23.66 2.76
C PRO A 36 -30.43 -24.03 3.52
N ASP A 37 -30.43 -23.87 4.85
CA ASP A 37 -31.56 -24.21 5.71
C ASP A 37 -32.49 -23.02 6.00
N ALA A 38 -32.18 -21.82 5.50
CA ALA A 38 -33.04 -20.66 5.71
C ALA A 38 -34.31 -20.73 4.85
N ASP A 39 -35.43 -20.29 5.42
CA ASP A 39 -36.65 -19.99 4.68
C ASP A 39 -36.46 -18.65 3.95
N ILE A 40 -36.52 -18.67 2.62
CA ILE A 40 -36.24 -17.51 1.78
C ILE A 40 -37.51 -17.11 1.05
N HIS A 41 -38.02 -15.93 1.37
CA HIS A 41 -39.19 -15.36 0.72
C HIS A 41 -38.80 -14.23 -0.23
N THR A 42 -39.30 -14.25 -1.47
CA THR A 42 -39.01 -13.22 -2.48
C THR A 42 -40.28 -12.45 -2.82
N ILE A 43 -40.19 -11.13 -2.87
CA ILE A 43 -41.28 -10.26 -3.34
C ILE A 43 -40.77 -9.17 -4.28
N ILE A 44 -41.65 -8.67 -5.13
CA ILE A 44 -41.39 -7.52 -6.00
C ILE A 44 -42.32 -6.38 -5.58
N LEU A 45 -41.78 -5.18 -5.44
CA LEU A 45 -42.51 -3.95 -5.11
C LEU A 45 -42.23 -2.86 -6.15
N PRO A 46 -43.18 -1.96 -6.42
CA PRO A 46 -42.92 -0.76 -7.19
C PRO A 46 -42.06 0.23 -6.39
N ASP A 47 -41.53 1.24 -7.07
CA ASP A 47 -40.70 2.31 -6.50
C ASP A 47 -41.55 3.33 -5.70
N GLU A 48 -42.32 2.83 -4.74
CA GLU A 48 -43.26 3.59 -3.91
C GLU A 48 -42.83 3.53 -2.44
N LYS A 49 -42.36 4.67 -1.93
CA LYS A 49 -41.77 4.79 -0.59
C LYS A 49 -42.67 4.19 0.50
N ASP A 50 -43.94 4.56 0.53
CA ASP A 50 -44.90 4.11 1.56
C ASP A 50 -45.12 2.59 1.54
N LEU A 51 -45.12 1.98 0.34
CA LEU A 51 -45.28 0.54 0.19
C LEU A 51 -44.04 -0.22 0.66
N ILE A 52 -42.85 0.29 0.30
CA ILE A 52 -41.57 -0.26 0.75
C ILE A 52 -41.50 -0.17 2.28
N GLU A 53 -41.76 1.00 2.86
CA GLU A 53 -41.75 1.18 4.32
C GLU A 53 -42.71 0.22 5.03
N LYS A 54 -43.94 0.10 4.54
CA LYS A 54 -44.96 -0.77 5.13
C LYS A 54 -44.52 -2.23 5.11
N LYS A 55 -43.90 -2.68 4.02
CA LYS A 55 -43.40 -4.05 3.90
C LYS A 55 -42.17 -4.30 4.76
N LEU A 56 -41.22 -3.36 4.79
CA LEU A 56 -40.06 -3.46 5.69
C LEU A 56 -40.50 -3.56 7.16
N LYS A 57 -41.43 -2.69 7.61
CA LYS A 57 -42.01 -2.74 8.97
C LYS A 57 -42.66 -4.08 9.25
N TYR A 58 -43.55 -4.54 8.35
CA TYR A 58 -44.23 -5.83 8.48
C TYR A 58 -43.24 -6.99 8.69
N PHE A 59 -42.20 -7.10 7.86
CA PHE A 59 -41.24 -8.19 7.99
C PHE A 59 -40.40 -8.11 9.27
N CYS A 60 -40.02 -6.91 9.70
CA CYS A 60 -39.34 -6.71 10.98
C CYS A 60 -40.25 -7.12 12.15
N ASP A 61 -41.53 -6.72 12.12
CA ASP A 61 -42.50 -7.03 13.18
C ASP A 61 -42.78 -8.55 13.25
N THR A 62 -42.66 -9.27 12.12
CA THR A 62 -42.71 -10.75 12.07
C THR A 62 -41.41 -11.44 12.48
N LYS A 63 -40.39 -10.68 12.93
CA LYS A 63 -39.09 -11.19 13.39
C LYS A 63 -38.30 -11.95 12.33
N ILE A 64 -38.35 -11.50 11.08
CA ILE A 64 -37.44 -11.96 10.03
C ILE A 64 -36.00 -11.60 10.42
N ASP A 65 -35.03 -12.47 10.13
CA ASP A 65 -33.64 -12.21 10.49
C ASP A 65 -33.01 -11.17 9.55
N LEU A 66 -33.13 -11.38 8.24
CA LEU A 66 -32.52 -10.54 7.22
C LEU A 66 -33.54 -10.06 6.18
N ILE A 67 -33.50 -8.77 5.85
CA ILE A 67 -34.19 -8.21 4.70
C ILE A 67 -33.16 -7.64 3.73
N LEU A 68 -33.10 -8.19 2.52
CA LEU A 68 -32.18 -7.78 1.48
C LEU A 68 -32.98 -7.18 0.33
N THR A 69 -32.76 -5.91 -0.01
CA THR A 69 -33.45 -5.28 -1.14
C THR A 69 -32.53 -5.19 -2.34
N THR A 70 -33.06 -5.18 -3.56
CA THR A 70 -32.31 -4.84 -4.78
C THR A 70 -33.10 -3.83 -5.60
N GLY A 71 -32.43 -2.75 -6.01
CA GLY A 71 -33.05 -1.67 -6.80
C GLY A 71 -33.50 -0.46 -5.99
N GLY A 72 -33.85 0.61 -6.70
CA GLY A 72 -34.31 1.88 -6.13
C GLY A 72 -33.24 2.69 -5.37
N THR A 73 -31.95 2.43 -5.59
CA THR A 73 -30.81 3.07 -4.89
C THR A 73 -30.04 4.09 -5.74
N GLY A 74 -30.48 4.35 -6.98
CA GLY A 74 -29.85 5.32 -7.88
C GLY A 74 -30.18 6.78 -7.55
N LEU A 75 -30.01 7.67 -8.54
CA LEU A 75 -30.27 9.12 -8.39
C LEU A 75 -31.59 9.58 -9.03
N SER A 76 -32.38 8.68 -9.59
CA SER A 76 -33.68 9.01 -10.18
C SER A 76 -34.67 9.48 -9.12
N SER A 77 -35.64 10.31 -9.50
CA SER A 77 -36.75 10.68 -8.61
C SER A 77 -37.61 9.48 -8.19
N ARG A 78 -37.50 8.35 -8.91
CA ARG A 78 -38.14 7.08 -8.53
C ARG A 78 -37.28 6.25 -7.58
N ASP A 79 -35.97 6.46 -7.51
CA ASP A 79 -35.11 5.70 -6.60
C ASP A 79 -35.37 6.15 -5.14
N VAL A 80 -36.19 5.41 -4.40
CA VAL A 80 -36.62 5.78 -3.03
C VAL A 80 -36.34 4.72 -1.96
N THR A 81 -35.65 3.63 -2.32
CA THR A 81 -35.36 2.52 -1.41
C THR A 81 -34.54 2.95 -0.18
N PRO A 82 -33.49 3.79 -0.30
CA PRO A 82 -32.74 4.29 0.85
C PRO A 82 -33.62 5.14 1.79
N GLU A 83 -34.44 6.03 1.25
CA GLU A 83 -35.35 6.88 2.03
C GLU A 83 -36.38 6.06 2.81
N ALA A 84 -36.96 5.05 2.16
CA ALA A 84 -37.89 4.12 2.81
C ALA A 84 -37.19 3.33 3.92
N THR A 85 -35.99 2.80 3.63
CA THR A 85 -35.21 2.03 4.62
C THR A 85 -34.84 2.91 5.82
N LYS A 86 -34.41 4.15 5.58
CA LYS A 86 -34.01 5.10 6.62
C LYS A 86 -35.16 5.47 7.55
N ALA A 87 -36.39 5.51 7.04
CA ALA A 87 -37.59 5.76 7.83
C ALA A 87 -38.01 4.56 8.70
N VAL A 88 -37.48 3.35 8.44
CA VAL A 88 -37.84 2.12 9.16
C VAL A 88 -36.80 1.73 10.20
N ILE A 89 -35.52 1.88 9.90
CA ILE A 89 -34.41 1.49 10.77
C ILE A 89 -34.37 2.33 12.06
N GLN A 90 -34.00 1.69 13.17
CA GLN A 90 -33.75 2.34 14.46
C GLN A 90 -32.28 2.74 14.60
N ARG A 91 -31.37 1.98 13.96
CA ARG A 91 -29.93 2.22 13.99
C ARG A 91 -29.31 1.96 12.62
N GLU A 92 -28.68 2.98 12.06
CA GLU A 92 -27.94 2.87 10.79
C GLU A 92 -26.58 2.18 10.98
N ILE A 93 -26.13 1.43 9.97
CA ILE A 93 -24.80 0.80 9.91
C ILE A 93 -24.08 1.32 8.65
N PRO A 94 -23.45 2.51 8.71
CA PRO A 94 -22.78 3.10 7.55
C PRO A 94 -21.60 2.26 7.02
N ALA A 95 -20.99 1.44 7.88
CA ALA A 95 -19.83 0.64 7.52
C ALA A 95 -20.15 -0.40 6.43
N ILE A 96 -21.36 -0.99 6.42
CA ILE A 96 -21.75 -1.99 5.42
C ILE A 96 -21.89 -1.34 4.04
N SER A 97 -22.60 -0.21 3.95
CA SER A 97 -22.72 0.53 2.68
C SER A 97 -21.38 1.08 2.21
N THR A 98 -20.55 1.57 3.14
CA THR A 98 -19.19 2.04 2.82
C THR A 98 -18.31 0.92 2.26
N ALA A 99 -18.32 -0.26 2.88
CA ALA A 99 -17.56 -1.42 2.40
C ALA A 99 -18.00 -1.85 0.99
N MET A 100 -19.32 -1.93 0.75
CA MET A 100 -19.85 -2.19 -0.58
C MET A 100 -19.37 -1.15 -1.60
N THR A 101 -19.40 0.14 -1.26
CA THR A 101 -18.95 1.22 -2.14
C THR A 101 -17.44 1.15 -2.42
N ILE A 102 -16.59 0.94 -1.41
CA ILE A 102 -15.14 0.83 -1.57
C ILE A 102 -14.78 -0.33 -2.52
N GLU A 103 -15.34 -1.51 -2.28
CA GLU A 103 -15.06 -2.68 -3.13
C GLU A 103 -15.63 -2.52 -4.55
N SER A 104 -16.79 -1.86 -4.69
CA SER A 104 -17.36 -1.57 -6.01
C SER A 104 -16.55 -0.52 -6.78
N LEU A 105 -15.97 0.47 -6.10
CA LEU A 105 -15.14 1.52 -6.72
C LEU A 105 -13.87 0.95 -7.35
N LYS A 106 -13.34 -0.16 -6.83
CA LYS A 106 -12.24 -0.89 -7.47
C LYS A 106 -12.61 -1.45 -8.84
N LYS A 107 -13.91 -1.64 -9.12
CA LYS A 107 -14.44 -2.23 -10.36
C LYS A 107 -15.03 -1.19 -11.29
N THR A 108 -15.69 -0.15 -10.76
CA THR A 108 -16.30 0.90 -11.58
C THR A 108 -16.43 2.22 -10.82
N PRO A 109 -16.09 3.37 -11.43
CA PRO A 109 -16.33 4.68 -10.82
C PRO A 109 -17.82 4.96 -10.60
N MET A 110 -18.73 4.33 -11.36
CA MET A 110 -20.18 4.55 -11.24
C MET A 110 -20.73 4.14 -9.87
N ALA A 111 -20.00 3.34 -9.09
CA ALA A 111 -20.39 2.95 -7.74
C ALA A 111 -20.62 4.15 -6.80
N MET A 112 -19.97 5.29 -7.05
CA MET A 112 -20.14 6.51 -6.24
C MET A 112 -21.57 7.10 -6.28
N LEU A 113 -22.39 6.70 -7.25
CA LEU A 113 -23.75 7.21 -7.43
C LEU A 113 -24.81 6.40 -6.67
N SER A 114 -24.42 5.28 -6.06
CA SER A 114 -25.33 4.44 -5.28
C SER A 114 -25.57 5.05 -3.91
N ARG A 115 -26.84 5.17 -3.51
CA ARG A 115 -27.27 5.64 -2.19
C ARG A 115 -27.66 4.50 -1.25
N ALA A 116 -27.17 3.29 -1.50
CA ALA A 116 -27.47 2.11 -0.68
C ALA A 116 -27.17 2.37 0.82
N ILE A 117 -28.08 1.93 1.69
CA ILE A 117 -27.89 1.97 3.14
C ILE A 117 -28.11 0.59 3.76
N ALA A 118 -27.61 0.43 4.98
CA ALA A 118 -27.87 -0.72 5.82
C ALA A 118 -28.20 -0.26 7.24
N GLY A 119 -29.03 -1.03 7.95
CA GLY A 119 -29.41 -0.69 9.31
C GLY A 119 -30.21 -1.78 9.98
N ILE A 120 -30.50 -1.55 11.26
CA ILE A 120 -31.20 -2.50 12.13
C ILE A 120 -32.54 -1.90 12.53
N ARG A 121 -33.56 -2.76 12.54
CA ARG A 121 -34.81 -2.54 13.26
C ARG A 121 -35.08 -3.77 14.12
N ASP A 122 -35.22 -3.57 15.42
CA ASP A 122 -35.40 -4.65 16.40
C ASP A 122 -34.29 -5.71 16.27
N SER A 123 -34.64 -6.94 15.91
CA SER A 123 -33.69 -8.04 15.67
C SER A 123 -33.45 -8.34 14.19
N THR A 124 -33.84 -7.43 13.30
CA THR A 124 -33.77 -7.60 11.84
C THR A 124 -32.71 -6.69 11.25
N LEU A 125 -31.81 -7.27 10.44
CA LEU A 125 -30.85 -6.52 9.64
C LEU A 125 -31.42 -6.25 8.24
N ILE A 126 -31.38 -4.99 7.81
CA ILE A 126 -31.82 -4.54 6.48
C ILE A 126 -30.60 -4.07 5.69
N VAL A 127 -30.43 -4.56 4.46
CA VAL A 127 -29.34 -4.14 3.55
C VAL A 127 -29.91 -3.85 2.17
N ASN A 128 -29.64 -2.65 1.63
CA ASN A 128 -30.00 -2.30 0.26
C ASN A 128 -28.86 -2.62 -0.71
N PHE A 129 -29.17 -3.38 -1.76
CA PHE A 129 -28.28 -3.63 -2.88
C PHE A 129 -28.66 -2.79 -4.11
N PRO A 130 -27.71 -2.53 -5.02
CA PRO A 130 -27.98 -1.91 -6.31
C PRO A 130 -28.99 -2.68 -7.17
N GLY A 131 -29.49 -2.06 -8.24
CA GLY A 131 -30.53 -2.66 -9.09
C GLY A 131 -30.04 -3.63 -10.17
N SER A 132 -28.76 -3.59 -10.56
CA SER A 132 -28.24 -4.46 -11.62
C SER A 132 -27.74 -5.80 -11.07
N LYS A 133 -28.01 -6.89 -11.78
CA LYS A 133 -27.60 -8.25 -11.39
C LYS A 133 -26.10 -8.32 -11.05
N LYS A 134 -25.26 -7.69 -11.88
CA LYS A 134 -23.82 -7.64 -11.67
C LYS A 134 -23.48 -6.98 -10.34
N ALA A 135 -23.99 -5.78 -10.10
CA ALA A 135 -23.69 -5.02 -8.89
C ALA A 135 -24.24 -5.70 -7.62
N VAL A 136 -25.38 -6.39 -7.71
CA VAL A 136 -25.90 -7.20 -6.60
C VAL A 136 -24.94 -8.31 -6.21
N ILE A 137 -24.43 -9.08 -7.18
CA ILE A 137 -23.48 -10.16 -6.91
C ILE A 137 -22.22 -9.61 -6.25
N GLU A 138 -21.64 -8.56 -6.83
CA GLU A 138 -20.41 -7.94 -6.34
C GLU A 138 -20.58 -7.37 -4.92
N CYS A 139 -21.67 -6.67 -4.64
CA CYS A 139 -21.93 -6.14 -3.30
C CYS A 139 -22.29 -7.25 -2.30
N ALA A 140 -23.02 -8.28 -2.72
CA ALA A 140 -23.36 -9.40 -1.87
C ALA A 140 -22.11 -10.15 -1.40
N GLU A 141 -21.13 -10.42 -2.30
CA GLU A 141 -19.85 -11.05 -1.94
C GLU A 141 -19.15 -10.34 -0.77
N VAL A 142 -19.23 -9.01 -0.70
CA VAL A 142 -18.63 -8.20 0.37
C VAL A 142 -19.36 -8.39 1.71
N VAL A 143 -20.68 -8.47 1.69
CA VAL A 143 -21.51 -8.47 2.91
C VAL A 143 -21.80 -9.88 3.43
N MET A 144 -21.89 -10.88 2.56
CA MET A 144 -22.24 -12.27 2.93
C MET A 144 -21.40 -12.87 4.06
N PRO A 145 -20.07 -12.62 4.17
CA PRO A 145 -19.27 -13.16 5.28
C PRO A 145 -19.72 -12.69 6.67
N VAL A 146 -20.28 -11.48 6.79
CA VAL A 146 -20.60 -10.87 8.09
C VAL A 146 -22.05 -11.13 8.55
N LEU A 147 -22.95 -11.52 7.63
CA LEU A 147 -24.39 -11.66 7.93
C LEU A 147 -24.70 -12.66 9.05
N SER A 148 -24.02 -13.82 9.07
CA SER A 148 -24.21 -14.83 10.13
C SER A 148 -23.89 -14.27 11.51
N HIS A 149 -22.76 -13.57 11.63
CA HIS A 149 -22.30 -13.02 12.90
C HIS A 149 -23.17 -11.84 13.34
N ALA A 150 -23.54 -10.95 12.41
CA ALA A 150 -24.47 -9.87 12.67
C ALA A 150 -25.79 -10.40 13.25
N GLN A 151 -26.32 -11.50 12.71
CA GLN A 151 -27.53 -12.10 13.25
C GLN A 151 -27.32 -12.75 14.62
N SER A 152 -26.18 -13.42 14.86
CA SER A 152 -25.87 -13.96 16.19
C SER A 152 -25.79 -12.86 17.27
N LEU A 153 -25.28 -11.68 16.92
CA LEU A 153 -25.28 -10.50 17.80
C LEU A 153 -26.70 -9.99 18.07
N LEU A 154 -27.52 -9.83 17.03
CA LEU A 154 -28.91 -9.35 17.18
C LEU A 154 -29.79 -10.34 17.96
N ALA A 155 -29.55 -11.63 17.82
CA ALA A 155 -30.25 -12.69 18.54
C ALA A 155 -29.71 -12.92 19.97
N ASN A 156 -28.69 -12.18 20.41
CA ASN A 156 -27.97 -12.38 21.68
C ASN A 156 -27.49 -13.84 21.89
N ASN A 157 -27.07 -14.51 20.82
CA ASN A 157 -26.55 -15.88 20.90
C ASN A 157 -25.06 -15.87 21.31
N LEU A 158 -24.81 -15.66 22.60
CA LEU A 158 -23.46 -15.49 23.18
C LEU A 158 -22.50 -16.64 22.84
N ASN A 159 -23.01 -17.87 22.70
CA ASN A 159 -22.21 -19.04 22.37
C ASN A 159 -21.67 -18.98 20.92
N GLU A 160 -22.50 -18.59 19.95
CA GLU A 160 -22.04 -18.42 18.56
C GLU A 160 -21.11 -17.20 18.44
N VAL A 161 -21.40 -16.12 19.15
CA VAL A 161 -20.56 -14.92 19.17
C VAL A 161 -19.16 -15.24 19.70
N SER A 162 -19.07 -15.97 20.82
CA SER A 162 -17.77 -16.41 21.37
C SER A 162 -17.01 -17.26 20.35
N ARG A 163 -17.66 -18.25 19.73
CA ARG A 163 -17.01 -19.12 18.74
C ARG A 163 -16.41 -18.35 17.57
N VAL A 164 -17.13 -17.36 17.04
CA VAL A 164 -16.61 -16.52 15.93
C VAL A 164 -15.42 -15.69 16.40
N HIS A 165 -15.51 -15.07 17.59
CA HIS A 165 -14.38 -14.32 18.15
C HIS A 165 -13.16 -15.22 18.43
N ASP A 166 -13.38 -16.46 18.88
CA ASP A 166 -12.32 -17.44 19.13
C ASP A 166 -11.69 -17.93 17.81
N ALA A 167 -12.49 -18.12 16.75
CA ALA A 167 -11.99 -18.44 15.42
C ALA A 167 -11.18 -17.29 14.79
N MET A 168 -11.65 -16.05 14.91
CA MET A 168 -10.90 -14.87 14.43
C MET A 168 -9.60 -14.67 15.20
N LYS A 169 -9.56 -15.00 16.51
CA LYS A 169 -8.32 -15.04 17.29
C LYS A 169 -7.38 -16.15 16.82
N ALA A 170 -7.91 -17.27 16.33
CA ALA A 170 -7.10 -18.40 15.85
C ALA A 170 -6.47 -18.15 14.47
N GLU A 171 -7.00 -17.24 13.66
CA GLU A 171 -6.42 -16.88 12.34
C GLU A 171 -5.24 -15.91 12.41
N HIS A 172 -4.90 -15.39 13.60
CA HIS A 172 -3.61 -14.73 13.80
C HIS A 172 -2.48 -15.77 13.76
N ARG A 173 -2.05 -16.16 12.55
CA ARG A 173 -0.81 -16.88 12.32
C ARG A 173 0.38 -15.93 12.48
N CYS A 174 0.64 -15.52 13.71
CA CYS A 174 2.01 -15.22 14.07
C CYS A 174 2.54 -16.40 14.87
N SER A 175 3.78 -16.79 14.59
CA SER A 175 4.46 -17.97 15.13
C SER A 175 4.74 -17.92 16.63
N HIS A 176 4.27 -16.89 17.34
CA HIS A 176 4.39 -16.85 18.79
C HIS A 176 3.24 -17.65 19.46
N LYS A 177 3.65 -18.63 20.27
CA LYS A 177 2.77 -19.30 21.23
C LYS A 177 2.00 -18.23 22.03
N MET A 178 0.68 -18.36 22.11
CA MET A 178 -0.13 -17.62 23.09
C MET A 178 0.59 -17.64 24.43
N SER A 179 0.67 -16.48 25.10
CA SER A 179 1.29 -16.36 26.42
C SER A 179 0.76 -17.46 27.33
N LYS A 180 1.66 -18.23 27.96
CA LYS A 180 1.30 -19.27 28.94
C LYS A 180 0.64 -18.70 30.21
N VAL A 181 0.46 -17.38 30.28
CA VAL A 181 -0.09 -16.69 31.43
C VAL A 181 -1.61 -16.79 31.40
N ASP A 182 -2.15 -17.64 32.28
CA ASP A 182 -3.58 -17.74 32.57
C ASP A 182 -4.08 -16.46 33.26
N VAL A 183 -4.66 -15.55 32.47
CA VAL A 183 -5.21 -14.27 32.93
C VAL A 183 -6.43 -14.42 33.85
N SER A 184 -7.03 -15.61 33.96
CA SER A 184 -8.17 -15.86 34.85
C SER A 184 -7.77 -16.09 36.31
N LYS A 185 -6.48 -16.34 36.60
CA LYS A 185 -5.95 -16.69 37.93
C LYS A 185 -4.96 -15.67 38.47
N VAL A 186 -5.28 -14.37 38.35
CA VAL A 186 -4.40 -13.25 38.72
C VAL A 186 -3.85 -13.35 40.15
N ALA A 187 -4.65 -13.85 41.10
CA ALA A 187 -4.27 -13.98 42.51
C ALA A 187 -3.13 -14.99 42.76
N LEU A 188 -2.90 -15.94 41.84
CA LEU A 188 -1.88 -16.99 41.93
C LEU A 188 -0.60 -16.65 41.16
N ARG A 189 -0.46 -15.42 40.67
CA ARG A 189 0.76 -14.98 40.01
C ARG A 189 1.92 -14.95 41.02
N HIS A 190 3.11 -15.33 40.54
CA HIS A 190 4.33 -15.19 41.33
C HIS A 190 4.49 -13.73 41.77
N ARG A 191 4.60 -13.53 43.09
CA ARG A 191 4.78 -12.20 43.70
C ARG A 191 6.24 -11.78 43.79
N GLU A 192 7.14 -12.68 43.42
CA GLU A 192 8.56 -12.47 43.28
C GLU A 192 8.95 -12.89 41.86
N SER A 193 9.85 -12.13 41.24
CA SER A 193 10.34 -12.45 39.90
C SER A 193 10.98 -13.85 39.93
N PRO A 194 10.59 -14.78 39.05
CA PRO A 194 11.29 -16.05 38.89
C PRO A 194 12.69 -15.88 38.28
N TYR A 195 13.04 -14.66 37.84
CA TYR A 195 14.35 -14.31 37.30
C TYR A 195 15.14 -13.51 38.34
N PRO A 196 16.40 -13.88 38.62
CA PRO A 196 17.26 -13.14 39.51
C PRO A 196 17.57 -11.75 38.92
N MET A 197 17.83 -10.79 39.81
CA MET A 197 18.33 -9.48 39.40
C MET A 197 19.77 -9.63 38.89
N LEU A 198 20.04 -9.15 37.70
CA LEU A 198 21.35 -9.26 37.06
C LEU A 198 22.11 -7.93 37.15
N GLU A 199 23.42 -8.03 37.25
CA GLU A 199 24.30 -6.88 37.03
C GLU A 199 24.26 -6.45 35.56
N MET A 200 24.33 -5.15 35.30
CA MET A 200 24.14 -4.62 33.93
C MET A 200 25.14 -5.20 32.92
N SER A 201 26.39 -5.44 33.33
CA SER A 201 27.40 -6.06 32.46
C SER A 201 27.04 -7.50 32.09
N GLU A 202 26.46 -8.25 33.02
CA GLU A 202 26.01 -9.62 32.79
C GLU A 202 24.78 -9.63 31.88
N ALA A 203 23.86 -8.67 32.07
CA ALA A 203 22.72 -8.48 31.18
C ALA A 203 23.15 -8.18 29.73
N PHE A 204 24.13 -7.29 29.52
CA PHE A 204 24.67 -7.00 28.19
C PHE A 204 25.32 -8.23 27.55
N GLN A 205 26.12 -9.00 28.30
CA GLN A 205 26.73 -10.24 27.79
C GLN A 205 25.68 -11.27 27.38
N ILE A 206 24.58 -11.39 28.13
CA ILE A 206 23.47 -12.28 27.79
C ILE A 206 22.76 -11.78 26.52
N VAL A 207 22.51 -10.48 26.40
CA VAL A 207 21.92 -9.89 25.19
C VAL A 207 22.81 -10.16 23.97
N ASP A 208 24.12 -9.92 24.07
CA ASP A 208 25.07 -10.18 22.97
C ASP A 208 25.13 -11.67 22.60
N ALA A 209 25.14 -12.56 23.60
CA ALA A 209 25.13 -14.01 23.39
C ALA A 209 23.84 -14.52 22.75
N VAL A 210 22.69 -13.91 23.06
CA VAL A 210 21.39 -14.24 22.44
C VAL A 210 21.28 -13.63 21.05
N MET A 211 21.76 -12.40 20.86
CA MET A 211 21.70 -11.71 19.57
C MET A 211 22.63 -12.35 18.54
N SER A 212 23.80 -12.84 18.96
CA SER A 212 24.69 -13.62 18.09
C SER A 212 24.10 -14.97 17.63
N GLN A 213 23.07 -15.48 18.31
CA GLN A 213 22.34 -16.69 17.93
C GLN A 213 21.03 -16.41 17.18
N TRP A 214 20.59 -15.16 17.14
CA TRP A 214 19.33 -14.78 16.53
C TRP A 214 19.47 -14.70 15.00
N LYS A 215 18.55 -15.32 14.28
CA LYS A 215 18.49 -15.21 12.81
C LYS A 215 17.99 -13.83 12.42
N GLU A 216 18.84 -13.04 11.79
CA GLU A 216 18.49 -11.73 11.23
C GLU A 216 17.21 -11.84 10.39
N CYS A 217 16.22 -11.02 10.71
CA CYS A 217 15.03 -10.84 9.90
C CYS A 217 15.34 -9.74 8.89
N VAL A 218 15.48 -10.13 7.63
CA VAL A 218 15.96 -9.30 6.53
C VAL A 218 14.77 -9.08 5.59
N GLU A 219 14.27 -7.87 5.49
CA GLU A 219 13.13 -7.51 4.62
C GLU A 219 13.61 -6.56 3.54
N VAL A 220 13.56 -6.95 2.26
CA VAL A 220 14.01 -6.13 1.12
C VAL A 220 13.03 -4.98 0.84
N LEU A 221 13.51 -3.73 0.88
CA LEU A 221 12.73 -2.50 0.68
C LEU A 221 13.22 -1.72 -0.55
N PRO A 222 12.36 -0.94 -1.22
CA PRO A 222 12.78 0.04 -2.22
C PRO A 222 13.75 1.09 -1.64
N LEU A 223 14.69 1.58 -2.45
CA LEU A 223 15.76 2.50 -2.03
C LEU A 223 15.23 3.76 -1.31
N GLU A 224 14.09 4.31 -1.75
CA GLU A 224 13.49 5.51 -1.18
C GLU A 224 13.02 5.30 0.28
N GLN A 225 12.82 4.05 0.70
CA GLN A 225 12.38 3.66 2.04
C GLN A 225 13.55 3.25 2.95
N CYS A 226 14.78 3.32 2.44
CA CYS A 226 15.98 2.85 3.12
C CYS A 226 16.65 3.91 4.01
N ILE A 227 16.15 5.14 4.08
CA ILE A 227 16.78 6.17 4.91
C ILE A 227 16.61 5.88 6.42
N GLY A 228 17.70 5.97 7.18
CA GLY A 228 17.73 5.69 8.63
C GLY A 228 17.69 4.19 8.98
N LYS A 229 17.99 3.33 8.02
CA LYS A 229 17.92 1.87 8.12
C LYS A 229 19.32 1.24 8.14
N VAL A 230 19.47 0.02 8.64
CA VAL A 230 20.77 -0.66 8.71
C VAL A 230 20.92 -1.67 7.57
N ALA A 231 22.03 -1.60 6.82
CA ALA A 231 22.33 -2.57 5.78
C ALA A 231 22.55 -3.97 6.39
N ALA A 232 21.70 -4.94 6.03
CA ALA A 232 21.82 -6.30 6.59
C ALA A 232 22.93 -7.15 5.94
N GLN A 233 23.55 -6.66 4.86
CA GLN A 233 24.67 -7.31 4.16
C GLN A 233 25.51 -6.25 3.43
N ASP A 234 26.70 -6.65 2.99
CA ASP A 234 27.51 -5.82 2.09
C ASP A 234 26.74 -5.54 0.79
N ILE A 235 26.69 -4.28 0.41
CA ILE A 235 26.04 -3.83 -0.83
C ILE A 235 27.15 -3.42 -1.79
N ARG A 236 27.12 -4.02 -2.98
CA ARG A 236 28.14 -3.81 -4.00
C ARG A 236 27.57 -3.07 -5.20
N ALA A 237 28.39 -2.21 -5.78
CA ALA A 237 28.07 -1.52 -7.02
C ALA A 237 27.70 -2.53 -8.11
N LYS A 238 26.46 -2.44 -8.63
CA LYS A 238 25.96 -3.29 -9.72
C LYS A 238 26.35 -2.75 -11.09
N GLU A 239 26.67 -1.47 -11.15
CA GLU A 239 27.14 -0.77 -12.34
C GLU A 239 28.38 0.06 -11.99
N PRO A 240 29.36 0.18 -12.92
CA PRO A 240 30.48 1.09 -12.73
C PRO A 240 30.04 2.55 -12.93
N MET A 241 30.65 3.47 -12.18
CA MET A 241 30.40 4.91 -12.30
C MET A 241 31.69 5.65 -12.74
N PRO A 242 31.68 6.40 -13.86
CA PRO A 242 30.67 6.37 -14.90
C PRO A 242 30.65 5.02 -15.65
N PRO A 243 29.53 4.62 -16.27
CA PRO A 243 29.42 3.33 -16.99
C PRO A 243 30.05 3.35 -18.39
N PHE A 244 30.44 4.54 -18.86
CA PHE A 244 31.15 4.79 -20.11
C PHE A 244 32.27 5.82 -19.85
N PRO A 245 33.32 5.88 -20.70
CA PRO A 245 34.30 6.95 -20.62
C PRO A 245 33.59 8.31 -20.74
N ALA A 246 33.66 9.13 -19.70
CA ALA A 246 32.89 10.36 -19.61
C ALA A 246 33.80 11.59 -19.58
N SER A 247 33.40 12.66 -20.27
CA SER A 247 34.11 13.93 -20.25
C SER A 247 34.02 14.62 -18.88
N ILE A 248 35.13 15.19 -18.39
CA ILE A 248 35.18 16.04 -17.18
C ILE A 248 34.78 17.49 -17.52
N LYS A 249 34.89 17.93 -18.78
CA LYS A 249 34.68 19.33 -19.20
C LYS A 249 33.86 19.47 -20.49
N ASP A 250 33.34 20.67 -20.74
CA ASP A 250 32.63 21.02 -21.97
C ASP A 250 33.62 21.34 -23.12
N VAL A 251 33.34 20.85 -24.33
CA VAL A 251 34.13 21.05 -25.56
C VAL A 251 33.20 21.20 -26.76
N ARG A 252 33.57 21.92 -27.84
CA ARG A 252 32.72 22.13 -29.03
C ARG A 252 33.44 21.77 -30.38
N LYS A 253 32.72 21.59 -31.52
CA LYS A 253 32.64 20.42 -32.50
C LYS A 253 33.78 20.28 -33.57
N VAL A 254 33.89 19.22 -34.44
CA VAL A 254 32.92 18.75 -35.48
C VAL A 254 33.02 17.32 -36.07
N ARG A 255 32.12 16.42 -35.63
CA ARG A 255 31.36 15.50 -36.51
C ARG A 255 29.95 15.21 -35.98
N SER A 256 29.80 14.97 -34.67
CA SER A 256 28.52 15.06 -33.90
C SER A 256 28.64 15.98 -32.66
N ALA A 257 27.53 16.41 -32.06
CA ALA A 257 27.50 17.05 -30.73
C ALA A 257 26.81 16.10 -29.76
N LEU A 258 27.46 15.79 -28.63
CA LEU A 258 26.95 14.89 -27.61
C LEU A 258 26.75 15.64 -26.29
N THR A 259 25.57 15.45 -25.72
CA THR A 259 25.19 15.88 -24.38
C THR A 259 25.03 14.68 -23.45
N ALA A 260 24.91 14.91 -22.14
CA ALA A 260 24.67 13.84 -21.19
C ALA A 260 23.33 13.16 -21.49
N GLY A 261 23.38 11.87 -21.84
CA GLY A 261 22.22 11.07 -22.28
C GLY A 261 22.16 10.79 -23.78
N ASP A 262 23.03 11.39 -24.60
CA ASP A 262 23.11 11.10 -26.03
C ASP A 262 23.96 9.84 -26.30
N GLU A 263 23.50 8.97 -27.21
CA GLU A 263 24.26 7.82 -27.70
C GLU A 263 25.16 8.22 -28.88
N TYR A 264 26.43 7.79 -28.85
CA TYR A 264 27.32 7.94 -30.01
C TYR A 264 27.42 6.62 -30.80
N PRO A 265 27.25 6.63 -32.13
CA PRO A 265 27.37 5.42 -32.95
C PRO A 265 28.77 4.81 -32.85
N GLN A 266 28.85 3.55 -32.38
CA GLN A 266 30.12 2.80 -32.27
C GLN A 266 30.81 2.61 -33.63
N ASP A 267 30.05 2.59 -34.72
CA ASP A 267 30.53 2.29 -36.08
C ASP A 267 31.17 3.49 -36.80
N SER A 268 31.38 4.63 -36.12
CA SER A 268 32.01 5.82 -36.70
C SER A 268 33.00 6.51 -35.76
N PRO A 269 34.15 5.87 -35.47
CA PRO A 269 35.17 6.45 -34.61
C PRO A 269 35.75 7.74 -35.21
N LEU A 270 36.18 8.65 -34.35
CA LEU A 270 36.97 9.81 -34.75
C LEU A 270 38.32 9.34 -35.31
N VAL A 271 38.77 10.00 -36.37
CA VAL A 271 40.08 9.76 -36.98
C VAL A 271 41.02 10.95 -36.73
N ALA A 272 42.32 10.77 -36.99
CA ALA A 272 43.30 11.82 -36.79
C ALA A 272 42.94 13.10 -37.55
N GLY A 273 42.91 14.24 -36.85
CA GLY A 273 42.49 15.54 -37.38
C GLY A 273 41.01 15.86 -37.17
N GLU A 274 40.22 14.94 -36.62
CA GLU A 274 38.82 15.18 -36.23
C GLU A 274 38.69 15.39 -34.71
N CYS A 275 37.66 16.13 -34.32
CA CYS A 275 37.25 16.28 -32.94
C CYS A 275 35.72 16.29 -32.84
N ALA A 276 35.19 16.06 -31.64
CA ALA A 276 33.77 16.11 -31.37
C ALA A 276 33.48 17.01 -30.18
N ARG A 277 32.30 17.62 -30.21
CA ARG A 277 31.74 18.37 -29.08
C ARG A 277 31.23 17.38 -28.05
N VAL A 278 31.76 17.47 -26.84
CA VAL A 278 31.26 16.73 -25.68
C VAL A 278 30.96 17.72 -24.58
N ASN A 279 29.75 17.70 -24.05
CA ASN A 279 29.49 18.40 -22.79
C ASN A 279 30.01 17.55 -21.61
N THR A 280 30.13 18.17 -20.45
CA THR A 280 30.50 17.53 -19.19
C THR A 280 29.57 16.36 -18.89
N GLY A 281 30.13 15.20 -18.62
CA GLY A 281 29.38 13.95 -18.39
C GLY A 281 28.89 13.24 -19.65
N ALA A 282 29.08 13.79 -20.85
CA ALA A 282 28.78 13.09 -22.11
C ALA A 282 29.80 11.97 -22.39
N PRO A 283 29.42 10.93 -23.14
CA PRO A 283 30.33 9.86 -23.54
C PRO A 283 31.44 10.39 -24.46
N VAL A 284 32.67 9.96 -24.22
CA VAL A 284 33.81 10.24 -25.09
C VAL A 284 33.70 9.37 -26.34
N PRO A 285 33.69 9.97 -27.56
CA PRO A 285 33.56 9.20 -28.79
C PRO A 285 34.72 8.21 -28.99
N PRO A 286 34.45 7.02 -29.56
CA PRO A 286 35.50 6.09 -29.98
C PRO A 286 36.52 6.79 -30.88
N GLY A 287 37.82 6.57 -30.63
CA GLY A 287 38.91 7.21 -31.38
C GLY A 287 39.49 8.47 -30.73
N ALA A 288 38.81 9.07 -29.75
CA ALA A 288 39.37 10.11 -28.89
C ALA A 288 39.94 9.52 -27.59
N ASP A 289 41.05 10.08 -27.11
CA ASP A 289 41.75 9.64 -25.91
C ASP A 289 41.90 10.75 -24.84
N CYS A 290 41.50 11.98 -25.16
CA CYS A 290 41.56 13.15 -24.27
C CYS A 290 40.42 14.14 -24.57
N VAL A 291 40.21 15.07 -23.63
CA VAL A 291 39.22 16.15 -23.71
C VAL A 291 39.95 17.47 -23.51
N VAL A 292 39.66 18.47 -24.35
CA VAL A 292 40.24 19.81 -24.29
C VAL A 292 39.15 20.80 -23.89
N GLN A 293 39.31 21.49 -22.77
CA GLN A 293 38.33 22.48 -22.31
C GLN A 293 38.11 23.59 -23.34
N VAL A 294 36.89 24.11 -23.44
CA VAL A 294 36.52 25.13 -24.43
C VAL A 294 37.41 26.38 -24.35
N GLU A 295 37.85 26.75 -23.15
CA GLU A 295 38.75 27.89 -22.90
C GLU A 295 40.11 27.73 -23.59
N ASP A 296 40.55 26.49 -23.83
CA ASP A 296 41.80 26.16 -24.53
C ASP A 296 41.57 25.89 -26.03
N THR A 297 40.42 26.32 -26.56
CA THR A 297 40.09 26.22 -27.99
C THR A 297 39.68 27.58 -28.56
N ARG A 298 39.85 27.74 -29.87
CA ARG A 298 39.38 28.92 -30.60
C ARG A 298 38.60 28.49 -31.82
N LEU A 299 37.40 29.05 -31.99
CA LEU A 299 36.58 28.82 -33.16
C LEU A 299 37.24 29.46 -34.40
N ILE A 300 37.52 28.64 -35.41
CA ILE A 300 38.10 29.07 -36.70
C ILE A 300 37.00 29.26 -37.74
N LYS A 301 36.01 28.35 -37.76
CA LYS A 301 34.92 28.38 -38.74
C LYS A 301 33.63 27.87 -38.14
N ALA A 302 32.51 28.51 -38.47
CA ALA A 302 31.15 28.06 -38.14
C ALA A 302 30.29 27.94 -39.40
N SER A 303 29.17 27.24 -39.31
CA SER A 303 28.12 27.21 -40.32
C SER A 303 27.47 28.59 -40.49
N GLU A 304 26.84 28.83 -41.64
CA GLU A 304 26.23 30.13 -41.96
C GLU A 304 25.13 30.55 -40.97
N ASP A 305 24.47 29.57 -40.34
CA ASP A 305 23.45 29.76 -39.30
C ASP A 305 24.04 29.85 -37.88
N TYR A 306 25.36 29.77 -37.73
CA TYR A 306 26.10 29.73 -36.47
C TYR A 306 25.68 28.62 -35.50
N GLN A 307 24.96 27.60 -35.97
CA GLN A 307 24.52 26.49 -35.12
C GLN A 307 25.58 25.39 -34.99
N THR A 308 26.49 25.29 -35.95
CA THR A 308 27.50 24.24 -36.00
C THR A 308 28.88 24.87 -36.11
N GLU A 309 29.77 24.53 -35.20
CA GLU A 309 31.19 24.79 -35.39
C GLU A 309 31.68 23.88 -36.52
N LEU A 310 32.50 24.39 -37.42
CA LEU A 310 33.03 23.68 -38.59
C LEU A 310 34.53 23.40 -38.45
N GLU A 311 35.25 24.24 -37.70
CA GLU A 311 36.68 24.10 -37.47
C GLU A 311 37.07 24.83 -36.17
N VAL A 312 37.89 24.17 -35.34
CA VAL A 312 38.39 24.71 -34.08
C VAL A 312 39.91 24.51 -33.99
N GLU A 313 40.59 25.52 -33.46
CA GLU A 313 42.02 25.50 -33.16
C GLU A 313 42.19 25.14 -31.69
N VAL A 314 43.02 24.13 -31.41
CA VAL A 314 43.42 23.77 -30.04
C VAL A 314 44.62 24.62 -29.65
N LEU A 315 44.45 25.49 -28.66
CA LEU A 315 45.44 26.49 -28.25
C LEU A 315 46.52 25.88 -27.35
N VAL A 316 46.19 24.81 -26.63
CA VAL A 316 47.09 24.11 -25.71
C VAL A 316 47.12 22.63 -26.09
N ALA A 317 48.31 22.09 -26.37
CA ALA A 317 48.46 20.67 -26.68
C ALA A 317 48.00 19.81 -25.48
N PRO A 318 47.00 18.92 -25.66
CA PRO A 318 46.49 18.12 -24.55
C PRO A 318 47.42 16.95 -24.21
N ALA A 319 47.38 16.53 -22.96
CA ALA A 319 47.99 15.27 -22.53
C ALA A 319 47.05 14.08 -22.81
N ALA A 320 47.63 12.90 -23.03
CA ALA A 320 46.84 11.67 -23.16
C ALA A 320 45.99 11.44 -21.90
N HIS A 321 44.72 11.05 -22.08
CA HIS A 321 43.74 10.80 -21.00
C HIS A 321 43.37 12.02 -20.15
N GLN A 322 43.77 13.22 -20.55
CA GLN A 322 43.38 14.45 -19.88
C GLN A 322 41.85 14.61 -19.90
N ASP A 323 41.29 15.00 -18.76
CA ASP A 323 39.88 15.38 -18.61
C ASP A 323 38.88 14.27 -19.06
N VAL A 324 39.30 13.01 -19.03
CA VAL A 324 38.47 11.83 -19.28
C VAL A 324 38.37 10.98 -18.00
N ARG A 325 37.14 10.67 -17.57
CA ARG A 325 36.90 9.64 -16.55
C ARG A 325 36.69 8.29 -17.25
N PRO A 326 37.62 7.32 -17.14
CA PRO A 326 37.39 5.97 -17.65
C PRO A 326 36.22 5.29 -16.93
N VAL A 327 35.76 4.17 -17.49
CA VAL A 327 34.69 3.37 -16.89
C VAL A 327 35.06 2.97 -15.47
N GLY A 328 34.17 3.24 -14.51
CA GLY A 328 34.37 2.89 -13.10
C GLY A 328 35.43 3.72 -12.38
N PHE A 329 35.81 4.88 -12.91
CA PHE A 329 36.77 5.78 -12.28
C PHE A 329 36.32 6.26 -10.89
N ASP A 330 35.03 6.63 -10.76
CA ASP A 330 34.46 7.08 -9.48
C ASP A 330 34.10 5.87 -8.61
N ILE A 331 33.42 4.87 -9.18
CA ILE A 331 33.05 3.62 -8.51
C ILE A 331 33.27 2.43 -9.46
N PRO A 332 34.27 1.58 -9.20
CA PRO A 332 34.45 0.34 -9.96
C PRO A 332 33.30 -0.66 -9.72
N LEU A 333 32.98 -1.46 -10.73
CA LEU A 333 32.00 -2.54 -10.61
C LEU A 333 32.37 -3.49 -9.46
N GLY A 334 31.40 -3.84 -8.61
CA GLY A 334 31.60 -4.77 -7.50
C GLY A 334 32.24 -4.19 -6.23
N THR A 335 32.58 -2.89 -6.24
CA THR A 335 33.06 -2.15 -5.06
C THR A 335 32.01 -2.22 -3.95
N ILE A 336 32.44 -2.47 -2.71
CA ILE A 336 31.56 -2.41 -1.54
C ILE A 336 31.23 -0.94 -1.31
N LEU A 337 29.95 -0.60 -1.38
CA LEU A 337 29.43 0.75 -1.17
C LEU A 337 28.99 0.95 0.28
N LEU A 338 28.45 -0.11 0.89
CA LEU A 338 28.07 -0.18 2.28
C LEU A 338 28.47 -1.54 2.83
N GLU A 339 29.03 -1.54 4.04
CA GLU A 339 29.29 -2.76 4.79
C GLU A 339 28.03 -3.17 5.56
N LYS A 340 27.92 -4.46 5.86
CA LYS A 340 26.90 -4.95 6.78
C LYS A 340 26.99 -4.21 8.12
N GLY A 341 25.87 -3.62 8.57
CA GLY A 341 25.78 -2.87 9.83
C GLY A 341 25.80 -1.36 9.66
N ASP A 342 26.10 -0.84 8.46
CA ASP A 342 26.06 0.58 8.19
C ASP A 342 24.64 1.13 8.24
N VAL A 343 24.47 2.28 8.90
CA VAL A 343 23.23 3.05 8.88
C VAL A 343 23.19 3.86 7.59
N ILE A 344 22.11 3.70 6.81
CA ILE A 344 21.90 4.33 5.51
C ILE A 344 21.41 5.77 5.69
N ASP A 345 22.19 6.74 5.24
CA ASP A 345 21.88 8.17 5.23
C ASP A 345 21.57 8.72 3.82
N ALA A 346 21.29 10.02 3.74
CA ALA A 346 20.93 10.67 2.48
C ALA A 346 22.06 10.64 1.43
N ALA A 347 23.32 10.71 1.84
CA ALA A 347 24.46 10.68 0.93
C ALA A 347 24.66 9.26 0.37
N GLN A 348 24.52 8.26 1.23
CA GLN A 348 24.60 6.84 0.85
C GLN A 348 23.46 6.45 -0.09
N ILE A 349 22.24 6.97 0.10
CA ILE A 349 21.15 6.77 -0.87
C ILE A 349 21.52 7.28 -2.26
N GLY A 350 22.15 8.45 -2.37
CA GLY A 350 22.61 9.00 -3.65
C GLY A 350 23.63 8.10 -4.34
N ILE A 351 24.59 7.55 -3.58
CA ILE A 351 25.61 6.62 -4.08
C ILE A 351 24.98 5.29 -4.53
N LEU A 352 24.07 4.74 -3.73
CA LEU A 352 23.35 3.51 -4.04
C LEU A 352 22.48 3.63 -5.29
N ALA A 353 21.77 4.76 -5.46
CA ALA A 353 21.01 5.06 -6.66
C ALA A 353 21.91 5.13 -7.90
N GLY A 354 23.03 5.87 -7.80
CA GLY A 354 24.01 6.00 -8.89
C GLY A 354 24.70 4.70 -9.28
N ALA A 355 24.69 3.69 -8.40
CA ALA A 355 25.31 2.39 -8.63
C ALA A 355 24.30 1.25 -8.92
N GLY A 356 23.02 1.56 -9.13
CA GLY A 356 21.97 0.61 -9.53
C GLY A 356 21.40 -0.25 -8.38
N CYS A 357 21.61 0.13 -7.13
CA CYS A 357 21.13 -0.60 -5.95
C CYS A 357 19.75 -0.11 -5.50
N LEU A 358 18.68 -0.62 -6.13
CA LEU A 358 17.30 -0.13 -5.93
C LEU A 358 16.51 -0.81 -4.78
N GLU A 359 17.06 -1.86 -4.16
CA GLU A 359 16.37 -2.67 -3.16
C GLU A 359 17.32 -3.09 -2.03
N ILE A 360 17.00 -2.81 -0.75
CA ILE A 360 17.87 -3.01 0.43
C ILE A 360 17.09 -3.43 1.67
N PRO A 361 17.59 -4.37 2.52
CA PRO A 361 16.78 -4.91 3.60
C PRO A 361 16.90 -4.37 5.06
N VAL A 362 15.79 -4.31 5.85
CA VAL A 362 15.73 -3.66 7.22
C VAL A 362 14.56 -4.03 8.21
N ALA A 363 14.58 -3.67 9.53
CA ALA A 363 13.49 -3.89 10.53
C ALA A 363 13.44 -2.97 11.83
N ILE A 364 12.25 -2.68 12.42
CA ILE A 364 11.96 -2.11 13.79
C ILE A 364 10.57 -2.56 14.33
N LEU A 365 10.38 -2.83 15.65
CA LEU A 365 9.05 -3.11 16.27
C LEU A 365 8.86 -2.62 17.73
N SER A 366 7.62 -2.56 18.22
CA SER A 366 7.24 -2.33 19.64
C SER A 366 6.07 -3.23 20.07
N THR A 367 5.94 -3.57 21.36
CA THR A 367 4.95 -4.54 21.86
C THR A 367 4.29 -4.12 23.18
N GLY A 368 2.96 -4.28 23.27
CA GLY A 368 2.16 -4.09 24.48
C GLY A 368 0.67 -4.05 24.13
N ASN A 369 -0.19 -4.67 24.94
CA ASN A 369 -1.64 -4.74 24.66
C ASN A 369 -2.38 -3.45 25.05
N GLU A 370 -1.73 -2.63 25.86
CA GLU A 370 -2.18 -1.33 26.36
C GLU A 370 -1.79 -0.16 25.45
N LEU A 371 -0.97 -0.42 24.43
CA LEU A 371 -0.37 0.59 23.58
C LEU A 371 -1.34 0.99 22.46
N GLN A 372 -1.70 2.27 22.42
CA GLN A 372 -2.43 2.90 21.31
C GLN A 372 -1.52 3.76 20.45
N GLU A 373 -1.89 3.93 19.19
CA GLU A 373 -1.15 4.79 18.28
C GLU A 373 -1.14 6.25 18.78
N PRO A 374 0.02 6.93 18.78
CA PRO A 374 0.12 8.29 19.28
C PRO A 374 -0.77 9.31 18.56
N SER A 375 -1.15 9.03 17.31
CA SER A 375 -2.03 9.84 16.46
C SER A 375 -3.51 9.74 16.83
N GLU A 376 -3.91 8.81 17.70
CA GLU A 376 -5.31 8.66 18.10
C GLU A 376 -5.74 9.77 19.09
N VAL A 377 -6.84 10.43 18.71
CA VAL A 377 -7.35 11.63 19.40
C VAL A 377 -7.87 11.31 20.81
N THR A 378 -8.51 10.16 20.96
CA THR A 378 -9.14 9.74 22.22
C THR A 378 -8.51 8.45 22.71
N LEU A 379 -8.00 8.46 23.94
CA LEU A 379 -7.52 7.25 24.59
C LEU A 379 -8.69 6.37 25.02
N HIS A 380 -8.58 5.08 24.72
CA HIS A 380 -9.44 4.08 25.31
C HIS A 380 -9.16 3.99 26.81
N PRO A 381 -10.17 3.67 27.63
CA PRO A 381 -9.95 3.39 29.04
C PRO A 381 -8.83 2.35 29.23
N SER A 382 -7.90 2.63 30.15
CA SER A 382 -6.74 1.78 30.49
C SER A 382 -5.69 1.58 29.38
N HIS A 383 -5.69 2.43 28.36
CA HIS A 383 -4.65 2.44 27.34
C HIS A 383 -3.75 3.67 27.48
N ILE A 384 -2.51 3.53 27.00
CA ILE A 384 -1.51 4.60 26.95
C ILE A 384 -0.98 4.70 25.52
N ARG A 385 -0.54 5.90 25.14
CA ARG A 385 0.08 6.08 23.81
C ARG A 385 1.42 5.38 23.78
N ASP A 386 1.73 4.75 22.66
CA ASP A 386 3.04 4.17 22.40
C ASP A 386 4.10 5.26 22.20
N SER A 387 4.58 5.79 23.32
CA SER A 387 5.65 6.78 23.35
C SER A 387 7.02 6.15 23.11
N ASN A 388 7.19 4.86 23.40
CA ASN A 388 8.50 4.20 23.31
C ASN A 388 8.88 3.94 21.86
N ARG A 389 7.95 3.54 21.00
CA ARG A 389 8.23 3.41 19.56
C ARG A 389 8.58 4.75 18.95
N LEU A 390 7.86 5.82 19.31
CA LEU A 390 8.19 7.18 18.89
C LEU A 390 9.53 7.63 19.43
N MET A 391 9.83 7.41 20.71
CA MET A 391 11.08 7.80 21.35
C MET A 391 12.26 7.05 20.75
N LEU A 392 12.17 5.72 20.58
CA LEU A 392 13.22 4.92 19.96
C LEU A 392 13.38 5.28 18.49
N ARG A 393 12.27 5.49 17.76
CA ARG A 393 12.31 6.03 16.40
C ARG A 393 12.98 7.40 16.40
N SER A 394 12.67 8.31 17.31
CA SER A 394 13.24 9.66 17.44
C SER A 394 14.69 9.67 17.91
N LEU A 395 15.13 8.74 18.73
CA LEU A 395 16.54 8.56 19.08
C LEU A 395 17.33 8.00 17.90
N LEU A 396 16.71 7.12 17.11
CA LEU A 396 17.26 6.63 15.83
C LEU A 396 17.19 7.69 14.71
N SER A 397 16.24 8.63 14.78
CA SER A 397 16.06 9.74 13.82
C SER A 397 16.58 11.10 14.31
N ALA A 398 17.16 11.21 15.51
CA ALA A 398 17.92 12.40 15.93
C ALA A 398 19.20 12.56 15.09
N SER A 399 19.51 11.58 14.24
CA SER A 399 20.51 11.67 13.18
C SER A 399 19.92 12.03 11.79
N LEU A 400 18.59 12.00 11.57
CA LEU A 400 17.93 12.19 10.25
C LEU A 400 16.45 12.63 10.35
N GLU A 401 16.07 13.74 9.70
CA GLU A 401 14.70 14.25 9.57
C GLU A 401 13.74 13.28 8.85
N VAL A 402 12.49 13.20 9.32
CA VAL A 402 11.42 12.43 8.65
C VAL A 402 10.18 13.29 8.44
N LEU A 403 9.83 13.54 7.17
CA LEU A 403 8.53 14.03 6.74
C LEU A 403 7.54 12.86 6.64
N CYS A 404 6.38 13.00 7.28
CA CYS A 404 5.27 12.06 7.18
C CYS A 404 4.47 12.28 5.90
N SER A 405 4.21 11.21 5.15
CA SER A 405 3.01 11.11 4.32
C SER A 405 2.41 9.71 4.46
N ALA A 406 1.13 9.69 4.82
CA ALA A 406 0.22 8.54 4.84
C ALA A 406 -0.76 8.66 3.66
N PRO A 407 -1.59 7.64 3.34
CA PRO A 407 -1.68 6.29 3.92
C PRO A 407 -1.21 5.16 2.98
#